data_AF-A0A969ESD9-F1
#
_entry.id   AF-A0A969ESD9-F1
#
_cell.length_a   1.000
_cell.length_b   1.000
_cell.length_c   1.000
_cell.angle_alpha   90.00
_cell.angle_beta   90.00
_cell.angle_gamma   90.00
#
_symmetry.space_group_name_H-M   'P 1'
#
loop_
_entity.id
_entity.type
_entity.pdbx_description
1 polymer ?
#
loop_
_entity_poly.entity_id
_entity_poly.type
_entity_poly.pdbx_seq_one_letter_code
_entity_poly.pdbx_strand_id
1 'polypeptide(L)'
;MAPQESEIEGVSYSTRRTVNVGEKVTIQYPEGEPENSNIQGMRRQTFGPFALFVIIFPAVGLVFMIVGLRKALKALKLLRYGRLTTGKLISKVPTNTRINKRTVYKLTFQFSDHLGREHTVSEKTHLPHLLEGNADEKLLYMARDPNYAIMLDSLPSSPVIDKGNAIQAASFIKALLLLVIPLVTTVGHGYYILSTSFVDG
;
A
#
# COMPACT_ATOMS: atom_id res chain seq x y z
N MET A 1 -52.53 16.76 -28.73
CA MET A 1 -51.13 17.09 -28.37
C MET A 1 -50.30 15.90 -28.78
N ALA A 2 -49.55 15.99 -29.87
CA ALA A 2 -48.73 14.88 -30.35
C ALA A 2 -47.59 14.62 -29.35
N PRO A 3 -47.20 13.35 -29.10
CA PRO A 3 -46.05 13.08 -28.26
C PRO A 3 -44.82 13.69 -28.92
N GLN A 4 -44.02 14.40 -28.14
CA GLN A 4 -42.73 14.92 -28.57
C GLN A 4 -41.82 13.70 -28.77
N GLU A 5 -41.38 13.44 -30.00
CA GLU A 5 -40.36 12.43 -30.26
C GLU A 5 -39.05 12.92 -29.63
N SER A 6 -38.66 12.28 -28.52
CA SER A 6 -37.34 12.47 -27.92
C SER A 6 -36.41 11.37 -28.43
N GLU A 7 -35.36 11.77 -29.14
CA GLU A 7 -34.28 10.87 -29.52
C GLU A 7 -33.41 10.57 -28.28
N ILE A 8 -33.20 9.29 -27.97
CA ILE A 8 -32.42 8.83 -26.82
C ILE A 8 -31.27 7.99 -27.33
N GLU A 9 -30.05 8.37 -26.96
CA GLU A 9 -28.83 7.63 -27.27
C GLU A 9 -28.40 6.77 -26.07
N GLY A 10 -27.97 5.54 -26.34
CA GLY A 10 -27.50 4.59 -25.34
C GLY A 10 -26.33 3.75 -25.83
N VAL A 11 -25.52 3.24 -24.90
CA VAL A 11 -24.34 2.41 -25.20
C VAL A 11 -24.48 1.05 -24.54
N SER A 12 -24.15 -0.02 -25.27
CA SER A 12 -24.17 -1.38 -24.78
C SER A 12 -22.84 -2.08 -25.02
N TYR A 13 -22.37 -2.82 -24.02
CA TYR A 13 -21.09 -3.52 -24.01
C TYR A 13 -21.31 -5.03 -24.01
N SER A 14 -20.47 -5.75 -24.75
CA SER A 14 -20.48 -7.21 -24.76
C SER A 14 -19.07 -7.75 -24.87
N THR A 15 -18.81 -8.85 -24.16
CA THR A 15 -17.56 -9.60 -24.26
C THR A 15 -17.67 -10.83 -25.17
N ARG A 16 -18.88 -11.19 -25.61
CA ARG A 16 -19.13 -12.43 -26.37
C ARG A 16 -19.86 -12.21 -27.70
N ARG A 17 -20.61 -11.12 -27.82
CA ARG A 17 -21.44 -10.79 -28.99
C ARG A 17 -20.91 -9.53 -29.65
N THR A 18 -20.67 -9.61 -30.94
CA THR A 18 -20.40 -8.46 -31.80
C THR A 18 -21.66 -8.17 -32.60
N VAL A 19 -22.00 -6.89 -32.75
CA VAL A 19 -23.16 -6.43 -33.55
C VAL A 19 -22.60 -5.67 -34.75
N ASN A 20 -23.08 -5.97 -35.95
CA ASN A 20 -22.63 -5.27 -37.16
C ASN A 20 -23.51 -4.05 -37.46
N VAL A 21 -22.93 -3.05 -38.14
CA VAL A 21 -23.68 -1.87 -38.58
C VAL A 21 -24.79 -2.31 -39.55
N GLY A 22 -26.03 -1.90 -39.27
CA GLY A 22 -27.23 -2.30 -40.02
C GLY A 22 -27.93 -3.57 -39.50
N GLU A 23 -27.36 -4.27 -38.51
CA GLU A 23 -28.04 -5.38 -37.83
C GLU A 23 -29.21 -4.85 -36.99
N LYS A 24 -30.39 -5.44 -37.15
CA LYS A 24 -31.55 -5.13 -36.29
C LYS A 24 -31.33 -5.75 -34.92
N VAL A 25 -31.41 -4.92 -33.88
CA VAL A 25 -31.27 -5.35 -32.48
C VAL A 25 -32.52 -5.01 -31.67
N THR A 26 -32.80 -5.83 -30.66
CA THR A 26 -33.86 -5.56 -29.69
C THR A 26 -33.29 -4.73 -28.55
N ILE A 27 -33.88 -3.57 -28.29
CA ILE A 27 -33.58 -2.73 -27.13
C ILE A 27 -34.55 -3.09 -26.00
N GLN A 28 -34.03 -3.24 -24.78
CA GLN A 28 -34.81 -3.39 -23.55
C GLN A 28 -34.55 -2.18 -22.65
N TYR A 29 -35.57 -1.74 -21.91
CA TYR A 29 -35.49 -0.62 -20.96
C TYR A 29 -36.53 -0.82 -19.85
N PRO A 30 -36.29 -0.33 -18.63
CA PRO A 30 -37.29 -0.27 -17.57
C PRO A 30 -38.44 0.66 -17.96
N GLU A 31 -39.65 0.33 -17.52
CA GLU A 31 -40.82 1.17 -17.76
C GLU A 31 -40.66 2.52 -17.03
N GLY A 32 -40.77 3.62 -17.78
CA GLY A 32 -40.59 4.98 -17.25
C GLY A 32 -39.14 5.50 -17.25
N GLU A 33 -38.14 4.67 -17.55
CA GLU A 33 -36.72 5.05 -17.57
C GLU A 33 -36.03 4.61 -18.89
N PRO A 34 -36.44 5.15 -20.06
CA PRO A 34 -35.86 4.76 -21.35
C PRO A 34 -34.37 5.12 -21.50
N GLU A 35 -33.86 6.07 -20.71
CA GLU A 35 -32.43 6.36 -20.53
C GLU A 35 -31.64 5.15 -20.01
N ASN A 36 -32.31 4.23 -19.31
CA ASN A 36 -31.74 3.01 -18.77
C ASN A 36 -31.83 1.83 -19.75
N SER A 37 -31.65 2.11 -21.04
CA SER A 37 -31.77 1.12 -22.11
C SER A 37 -30.48 0.34 -22.40
N ASN A 38 -30.64 -0.90 -22.86
CA ASN A 38 -29.54 -1.72 -23.40
C ASN A 38 -30.01 -2.66 -24.50
N ILE A 39 -29.09 -3.06 -25.38
CA ILE A 39 -29.33 -4.16 -26.32
C ILE A 39 -29.55 -5.43 -25.51
N GLN A 40 -30.63 -6.17 -25.82
CA GLN A 40 -31.00 -7.39 -25.12
C GLN A 40 -29.83 -8.40 -25.12
N GLY A 41 -29.44 -8.86 -23.92
CA GLY A 41 -28.30 -9.76 -23.71
C GLY A 41 -26.92 -9.09 -23.67
N MET A 42 -26.84 -7.77 -23.82
CA MET A 42 -25.62 -6.97 -23.60
C MET A 42 -25.67 -6.25 -22.25
N ARG A 43 -24.54 -5.69 -21.82
CA ARG A 43 -24.37 -5.02 -20.52
C ARG A 43 -24.41 -3.50 -20.71
N ARG A 44 -24.88 -2.76 -19.70
CA ARG A 44 -24.84 -1.29 -19.67
C ARG A 44 -23.47 -0.72 -19.30
N GLN A 45 -22.68 -1.48 -18.54
CA GLN A 45 -21.36 -1.04 -18.05
C GLN A 45 -20.25 -1.95 -18.58
N THR A 46 -19.11 -1.34 -18.93
CA THR A 46 -17.90 -2.06 -19.40
C THR A 46 -17.35 -3.00 -18.33
N PHE A 47 -17.35 -2.52 -17.08
CA PHE A 47 -16.79 -3.21 -15.93
C PHE A 47 -17.89 -3.41 -14.88
N GLY A 48 -18.03 -4.64 -14.38
CA GLY A 48 -18.91 -4.92 -13.25
C GLY A 48 -18.27 -4.53 -11.91
N PRO A 49 -19.00 -4.66 -10.79
CA PRO A 49 -18.51 -4.36 -9.44
C PRO A 49 -17.20 -5.07 -9.08
N PHE A 50 -16.92 -6.21 -9.71
CA PHE A 50 -15.65 -6.95 -9.54
C PHE A 50 -14.40 -6.17 -9.96
N ALA A 51 -14.51 -5.11 -10.77
CA ALA A 51 -13.35 -4.27 -11.10
C ALA A 51 -12.78 -3.54 -9.86
N LEU A 52 -13.58 -3.36 -8.80
CA LEU A 52 -13.11 -2.78 -7.53
C LEU A 52 -12.02 -3.63 -6.85
N PHE A 53 -11.95 -4.95 -7.11
CA PHE A 53 -10.90 -5.81 -6.56
C PHE A 53 -9.49 -5.39 -7.01
N VAL A 54 -9.36 -4.69 -8.15
CA VAL A 54 -8.07 -4.18 -8.64
C VAL A 54 -7.47 -3.14 -7.68
N ILE A 55 -8.31 -2.41 -6.92
CA ILE A 55 -7.88 -1.39 -5.94
C ILE A 55 -7.12 -2.02 -4.75
N ILE A 56 -7.29 -3.31 -4.49
CA ILE A 56 -6.62 -3.99 -3.38
C ILE A 56 -5.10 -3.93 -3.54
N PHE A 57 -4.58 -4.11 -4.76
CA PHE A 57 -3.14 -4.11 -5.02
C PHE A 57 -2.44 -2.77 -4.68
N PRO A 58 -2.89 -1.60 -5.18
CA PRO A 58 -2.31 -0.32 -4.80
C PRO A 58 -2.54 -0.01 -3.32
N ALA A 59 -3.67 -0.41 -2.72
CA ALA A 59 -3.90 -0.24 -1.29
C ALA A 59 -2.87 -1.00 -0.44
N VAL A 60 -2.55 -2.26 -0.78
CA VAL A 60 -1.51 -3.04 -0.12
C VAL A 60 -0.14 -2.39 -0.29
N GLY A 61 0.19 -1.91 -1.49
CA GLY A 61 1.43 -1.18 -1.74
C GLY A 61 1.56 0.09 -0.89
N LEU A 62 0.46 0.85 -0.77
CA LEU A 62 0.39 2.05 0.06
C LEU A 62 0.64 1.73 1.54
N VAL A 63 0.06 0.64 2.06
CA VAL A 63 0.32 0.20 3.44
C VAL A 63 1.81 -0.09 3.67
N PHE A 64 2.46 -0.81 2.77
CA PHE A 64 3.91 -1.08 2.90
C PHE A 64 4.74 0.20 2.85
N MET A 65 4.39 1.14 1.96
CA MET A 65 5.07 2.44 1.86
C MET A 65 4.94 3.24 3.17
N ILE A 66 3.72 3.33 3.74
CA ILE A 66 3.48 4.05 5.00
C ILE A 66 4.27 3.43 6.15
N VAL A 67 4.30 2.09 6.26
CA VAL A 67 5.07 1.40 7.29
C VAL A 67 6.57 1.66 7.14
N GLY A 68 7.11 1.57 5.91
CA GLY A 68 8.52 1.86 5.61
C GLY A 68 8.91 3.30 5.94
N LEU A 69 8.09 4.27 5.53
CA LEU A 69 8.32 5.69 5.80
C LEU A 69 8.29 5.99 7.30
N ARG A 70 7.32 5.43 8.04
CA ARG A 70 7.27 5.58 9.51
C ARG A 70 8.53 5.03 10.19
N LYS A 71 9.04 3.88 9.74
CA LYS A 71 10.30 3.31 10.25
C LYS A 71 11.50 4.21 9.93
N ALA A 72 11.59 4.74 8.70
CA ALA A 72 12.68 5.63 8.30
C ALA A 72 12.67 6.95 9.09
N LEU A 73 11.51 7.58 9.25
CA LEU A 73 11.36 8.78 10.09
C LEU A 73 11.71 8.50 11.55
N LYS A 74 11.31 7.33 12.07
CA LYS A 74 11.71 6.88 13.42
C LYS A 74 13.22 6.76 13.55
N ALA A 75 13.88 6.11 12.59
CA ALA A 75 15.32 5.99 12.53
C ALA A 75 16.01 7.36 12.50
N LEU A 76 15.62 8.26 11.60
CA LEU A 76 16.20 9.61 11.52
C LEU A 76 16.05 10.41 12.81
N LYS A 77 14.88 10.34 13.44
CA LYS A 77 14.61 11.02 14.71
C LYS A 77 15.50 10.47 15.84
N LEU A 78 15.69 9.15 15.88
CA LEU A 78 16.54 8.48 16.86
C LEU A 78 18.03 8.69 16.61
N LEU A 79 18.47 8.76 15.36
CA LEU A 79 19.84 9.11 15.00
C LEU A 79 20.19 10.55 15.43
N ARG A 80 19.22 11.46 15.37
CA ARG A 80 19.42 12.88 15.71
C ARG A 80 19.32 13.18 17.20
N TYR A 81 18.38 12.54 17.91
CA TYR A 81 18.03 12.90 19.30
C TYR A 81 18.00 11.71 20.27
N GLY A 82 18.23 10.49 19.77
CA GLY A 82 18.21 9.29 20.59
C GLY A 82 19.46 9.15 21.44
N ARG A 83 19.36 8.32 22.48
CA ARG A 83 20.48 7.89 23.31
C ARG A 83 20.87 6.46 22.93
N LEU A 84 22.18 6.23 22.84
CA LEU A 84 22.74 4.90 22.62
C LEU A 84 22.73 4.12 23.94
N THR A 85 22.31 2.87 23.87
CA THR A 85 22.42 1.89 24.95
C THR A 85 22.61 0.50 24.35
N THR A 86 22.80 -0.50 25.19
CA THR A 86 22.85 -1.91 24.80
C THR A 86 21.60 -2.63 25.27
N GLY A 87 21.17 -3.62 24.48
CA GLY A 87 20.05 -4.48 24.79
C GLY A 87 20.47 -5.95 24.77
N LYS A 88 19.98 -6.70 25.75
CA LYS A 88 20.17 -8.15 25.84
C LYS A 88 19.00 -8.86 25.20
N LEU A 89 19.27 -9.83 24.33
CA LEU A 89 18.23 -10.68 23.76
C LEU A 89 17.60 -11.55 24.87
N ILE A 90 16.30 -11.41 25.09
CA ILE A 90 15.55 -12.17 26.10
C ILE A 90 14.52 -13.12 25.50
N SER A 91 14.16 -12.97 24.22
CA SER A 91 13.20 -13.84 23.55
C SER A 91 13.40 -13.89 22.04
N LYS A 92 13.25 -15.07 21.46
CA LYS A 92 13.26 -15.33 20.01
C LYS A 92 12.11 -16.29 19.68
N VAL A 93 11.11 -15.80 18.95
CA VAL A 93 9.91 -16.58 18.64
C VAL A 93 9.70 -16.63 17.12
N PRO A 94 9.53 -17.82 16.52
CA PRO A 94 9.21 -17.93 15.10
C PRO A 94 7.83 -17.33 14.80
N THR A 95 7.68 -16.70 13.64
CA THR A 95 6.39 -16.23 13.14
C THR A 95 5.86 -17.14 12.03
N ASN A 96 4.60 -16.95 11.63
CA ASN A 96 4.01 -17.66 10.48
C ASN A 96 4.44 -17.11 9.12
N THR A 97 5.36 -16.13 9.08
CA THR A 97 5.82 -15.48 7.85
C THR A 97 7.16 -16.06 7.39
N ARG A 98 7.28 -16.32 6.08
CA ARG A 98 8.53 -16.70 5.43
C ARG A 98 8.89 -15.69 4.34
N ILE A 99 10.17 -15.35 4.24
CA ILE A 99 10.74 -14.51 3.18
C ILE A 99 11.91 -15.29 2.57
N ASN A 100 11.92 -15.48 1.26
CA ASN A 100 12.97 -16.24 0.56
C ASN A 100 13.25 -17.62 1.19
N LYS A 101 12.17 -18.36 1.52
CA LYS A 101 12.22 -19.68 2.20
C LYS A 101 12.83 -19.67 3.62
N ARG A 102 13.05 -18.49 4.23
CA ARG A 102 13.52 -18.34 5.62
C ARG A 102 12.39 -17.86 6.52
N THR A 103 12.27 -18.46 7.71
CA THR A 103 11.30 -18.04 8.73
C THR A 103 11.67 -16.67 9.28
N VAL A 104 10.68 -15.79 9.38
CA VAL A 104 10.82 -14.52 10.10
C VAL A 104 10.68 -14.80 11.59
N TYR A 105 11.62 -14.32 12.39
CA TYR A 105 11.59 -14.39 13.86
C TYR A 105 11.23 -13.02 14.44
N LYS A 106 10.52 -13.02 15.56
CA LYS A 106 10.38 -11.87 16.46
C LYS A 106 11.40 -12.02 17.57
N LEU A 107 12.36 -11.12 17.63
CA LEU A 107 13.38 -11.03 18.68
C LEU A 107 12.96 -9.92 19.64
N THR A 108 13.09 -10.15 20.94
CA THR A 108 12.79 -9.15 21.98
C THR A 108 14.04 -8.92 22.83
N PHE A 109 14.43 -7.66 22.93
CA PHE A 109 15.61 -7.20 23.66
C PHE A 109 15.18 -6.40 24.87
N GLN A 110 15.84 -6.65 25.99
CA GLN A 110 15.70 -5.89 27.22
C GLN A 110 16.84 -4.87 27.33
N PHE A 111 16.55 -3.64 27.75
CA PHE A 111 17.56 -2.61 27.96
C PHE A 111 17.19 -1.68 29.11
N SER A 112 18.23 -1.09 29.72
CA SER A 112 18.09 -0.05 30.74
C SER A 112 18.14 1.35 30.12
N ASP A 113 17.26 2.25 30.55
CA ASP A 113 17.34 3.68 30.21
C ASP A 113 18.37 4.43 31.09
N HIS A 114 18.55 5.72 30.82
CA HIS A 114 19.49 6.58 31.55
C HIS A 114 19.17 6.78 33.04
N LEU A 115 17.99 6.33 33.50
CA LEU A 115 17.58 6.33 34.90
C LEU A 115 17.64 4.92 35.51
N GLY A 116 18.15 3.93 34.78
CA GLY A 116 18.24 2.53 35.22
C GLY A 116 16.90 1.78 35.18
N ARG A 117 15.89 2.30 34.47
CA ARG A 117 14.61 1.60 34.31
C ARG A 117 14.69 0.64 33.14
N GLU A 118 14.15 -0.56 33.35
CA GLU A 118 14.13 -1.63 32.35
C GLU A 118 13.00 -1.46 31.35
N HIS A 119 13.32 -1.64 30.07
CA HIS A 119 12.40 -1.54 28.94
C HIS A 119 12.66 -2.67 27.95
N THR A 120 11.71 -2.88 27.04
CA THR A 120 11.87 -3.88 25.97
C THR A 120 11.60 -3.29 24.60
N VAL A 121 12.33 -3.80 23.60
CA VAL A 121 12.08 -3.51 22.18
C VAL A 121 12.02 -4.83 21.40
N SER A 122 11.14 -4.92 20.42
CA SER A 122 11.07 -6.09 19.54
C SER A 122 11.39 -5.72 18.10
N GLU A 123 12.16 -6.57 17.43
CA GLU A 123 12.43 -6.48 15.99
C GLU A 123 12.06 -7.79 15.28
N LYS A 124 11.57 -7.68 14.04
CA LYS A 124 11.21 -8.84 13.22
C LYS A 124 12.17 -8.93 12.04
N THR A 125 12.84 -10.07 11.87
CA THR A 125 13.79 -10.28 10.77
C THR A 125 13.80 -11.73 10.29
N HIS A 126 14.13 -11.93 9.01
CA HIS A 126 14.43 -13.24 8.43
C HIS A 126 15.94 -13.57 8.47
N LEU A 127 16.74 -12.65 9.03
CA LEU A 127 18.18 -12.76 9.22
C LEU A 127 18.51 -12.60 10.72
N PRO A 128 18.03 -13.50 11.59
CA PRO A 128 18.17 -13.34 13.04
C PRO A 128 19.63 -13.31 13.51
N HIS A 129 20.55 -13.95 12.78
CA HIS A 129 21.99 -13.93 13.06
C HIS A 129 22.62 -12.53 13.03
N LEU A 130 22.00 -11.55 12.37
CA LEU A 130 22.47 -10.16 12.37
C LEU A 130 22.18 -9.43 13.70
N LEU A 131 21.37 -10.02 14.57
CA LEU A 131 20.95 -9.45 15.86
C LEU A 131 21.22 -10.40 17.04
N GLU A 132 22.04 -11.42 16.80
CA GLU A 132 22.43 -12.46 17.78
C GLU A 132 23.96 -12.50 17.96
N GLY A 133 24.69 -11.57 17.33
CA GLY A 133 26.13 -11.62 17.19
C GLY A 133 26.88 -11.25 18.45
N ASN A 134 26.28 -10.39 19.29
CA ASN A 134 26.88 -9.91 20.53
C ASN A 134 25.99 -10.21 21.74
N ALA A 135 26.61 -10.40 22.92
CA ALA A 135 25.85 -10.51 24.18
C ALA A 135 25.02 -9.25 24.46
N ASP A 136 25.51 -8.10 23.96
CA ASP A 136 24.95 -6.77 24.12
C ASP A 136 24.80 -6.11 22.74
N GLU A 137 23.57 -6.07 22.22
CA GLU A 137 23.26 -5.48 20.92
C GLU A 137 22.98 -3.98 21.05
N LYS A 138 23.53 -3.16 20.16
CA LYS A 138 23.37 -1.70 20.24
C LYS A 138 21.98 -1.27 19.79
N LEU A 139 21.38 -0.34 20.52
CA LEU A 139 20.10 0.27 20.17
C LEU A 139 20.04 1.75 20.53
N LEU A 140 19.17 2.46 19.83
CA LEU A 140 18.85 3.87 20.10
C LEU A 140 17.45 3.96 20.69
N TYR A 141 17.27 4.78 21.73
CA TYR A 141 15.95 5.06 22.32
C TYR A 141 15.77 6.56 22.59
N MET A 142 14.51 7.02 22.69
CA MET A 142 14.21 8.39 23.12
C MET A 142 14.16 8.49 24.64
N ALA A 143 14.92 9.42 25.22
CA ALA A 143 14.93 9.61 26.68
C ALA A 143 13.56 9.96 27.27
N ARG A 144 12.72 10.70 26.51
CA ARG A 144 11.35 11.09 26.92
C ARG A 144 10.32 9.98 26.69
N ASP A 145 10.61 9.00 25.83
CA ASP A 145 9.74 7.87 25.51
C ASP A 145 10.61 6.63 25.16
N PRO A 146 11.01 5.83 26.16
CA PRO A 146 11.89 4.69 25.92
C PRO A 146 11.31 3.60 25.01
N ASN A 147 9.98 3.50 24.89
CA ASN A 147 9.34 2.59 23.94
C ASN A 147 9.59 3.00 22.48
N TYR A 148 9.94 4.26 22.25
CA TYR A 148 10.45 4.74 20.98
C TYR A 148 11.92 4.35 20.83
N ALA A 149 12.17 3.07 20.54
CA ALA A 149 13.50 2.51 20.34
C ALA A 149 13.67 1.76 19.00
N ILE A 150 14.92 1.61 18.53
CA ILE A 150 15.28 0.84 17.33
C ILE A 150 16.65 0.18 17.52
N MET A 151 16.82 -1.06 17.05
CA MET A 151 18.12 -1.72 17.01
C MET A 151 19.01 -1.02 15.97
N LEU A 152 20.30 -0.87 16.26
CA LEU A 152 21.21 -0.17 15.36
C LEU A 152 21.39 -0.96 14.04
N ASP A 153 21.54 -2.28 14.15
CA ASP A 153 21.70 -3.17 13.00
C ASP A 153 20.39 -3.44 12.23
N SER A 154 19.26 -2.92 12.75
CA SER A 154 17.97 -2.93 12.04
C SER A 154 17.64 -1.59 11.37
N LEU A 155 18.57 -0.63 11.37
CA LEU A 155 18.32 0.65 10.72
C LEU A 155 18.08 0.47 9.22
N PRO A 156 17.05 1.14 8.65
CA PRO A 156 16.73 1.04 7.24
C PRO A 156 17.68 1.92 6.42
N SER A 157 18.97 1.59 6.38
CA SER A 157 19.98 2.10 5.42
C SER A 157 21.38 1.69 5.88
N SER A 158 22.03 0.81 5.12
CA SER A 158 23.43 1.06 4.79
C SER A 158 23.39 1.95 3.54
N PRO A 159 23.90 3.19 3.58
CA PRO A 159 23.94 4.01 2.37
C PRO A 159 24.72 3.26 1.30
N VAL A 160 24.19 3.18 0.08
CA VAL A 160 24.96 2.69 -1.07
C VAL A 160 26.03 3.74 -1.33
N ILE A 161 27.25 3.45 -0.89
CA ILE A 161 28.42 4.29 -1.13
C ILE A 161 28.80 4.05 -2.60
N ASP A 162 28.62 5.07 -3.44
CA ASP A 162 29.10 5.04 -4.82
C ASP A 162 30.64 5.04 -4.83
N LYS A 163 31.27 4.63 -5.94
CA LYS A 163 32.73 4.48 -6.08
C LYS A 163 33.53 5.76 -5.74
N GLY A 164 32.87 6.91 -5.65
CA GLY A 164 33.45 8.20 -5.22
C GLY A 164 33.21 8.59 -3.76
N ASN A 165 32.81 7.68 -2.86
CA ASN A 165 32.47 7.97 -1.46
C ASN A 165 31.29 8.95 -1.25
N ALA A 166 30.50 9.23 -2.29
CA ALA A 166 29.31 10.07 -2.19
C ALA A 166 28.10 9.24 -1.74
N ILE A 167 27.40 9.71 -0.70
CA ILE A 167 26.14 9.14 -0.24
C ILE A 167 25.05 9.58 -1.21
N GLN A 168 24.54 8.67 -2.05
CA GLN A 168 23.36 8.96 -2.86
C GLN A 168 22.09 8.77 -2.01
N ALA A 169 21.50 9.87 -1.55
CA ALA A 169 20.13 9.84 -1.05
C ALA A 169 19.19 9.56 -2.23
N ALA A 170 18.34 8.53 -2.14
CA ALA A 170 17.28 8.31 -3.11
C ALA A 170 16.40 9.58 -3.19
N SER A 171 16.26 10.15 -4.39
CA SER A 171 15.52 11.41 -4.55
C SER A 171 14.04 11.21 -4.22
N PHE A 172 13.60 11.82 -3.12
CA PHE A 172 12.19 11.83 -2.69
C PHE A 172 11.25 12.29 -3.80
N ILE A 173 11.68 13.24 -4.64
CA ILE A 173 10.92 13.75 -5.78
C ILE A 173 10.73 12.66 -6.84
N LYS A 174 11.77 11.87 -7.17
CA LYS A 174 11.64 10.75 -8.11
C LYS A 174 10.67 9.69 -7.57
N ALA A 175 10.70 9.42 -6.27
CA ALA A 175 9.76 8.50 -5.63
C ALA A 175 8.31 9.02 -5.69
N LEU A 176 8.10 10.32 -5.48
CA LEU A 176 6.79 10.96 -5.57
C LEU A 176 6.25 10.93 -7.01
N LEU A 177 7.09 11.21 -8.01
CA LEU A 177 6.71 11.18 -9.43
C LEU A 177 6.25 9.78 -9.87
N LEU A 178 6.83 8.72 -9.32
CA LEU A 178 6.39 7.34 -9.59
C LEU A 178 4.97 7.04 -9.09
N LEU A 179 4.43 7.83 -8.14
CA LEU A 179 3.07 7.67 -7.62
C LEU A 179 2.00 8.39 -8.44
N VAL A 180 2.38 9.31 -9.33
CA VAL A 180 1.42 10.10 -10.12
C VAL A 180 0.60 9.21 -11.04
N ILE A 181 1.24 8.30 -11.79
CA ILE A 181 0.55 7.41 -12.74
C ILE A 181 -0.47 6.50 -12.02
N PRO A 182 -0.10 5.76 -10.95
CA PRO A 182 -1.06 4.98 -10.17
C PRO A 182 -2.22 5.81 -9.60
N LEU A 183 -1.92 7.01 -9.09
CA LEU A 183 -2.93 7.89 -8.50
C LEU A 183 -3.94 8.35 -9.55
N VAL A 184 -3.48 8.87 -10.69
CA VAL A 184 -4.33 9.30 -11.80
C VAL A 184 -5.20 8.14 -12.29
N THR A 185 -4.62 6.94 -12.38
CA THR A 185 -5.35 5.74 -12.80
C THR A 185 -6.46 5.39 -11.80
N THR A 186 -6.16 5.42 -10.50
CA THR A 186 -7.11 5.05 -9.45
C THR A 186 -8.25 6.08 -9.33
N VAL A 187 -7.92 7.37 -9.39
CA VAL A 187 -8.90 8.47 -9.38
C VAL A 187 -9.78 8.41 -10.63
N GLY A 188 -9.20 8.17 -11.81
CA GLY A 188 -9.95 8.03 -13.05
C GLY A 188 -10.96 6.88 -13.01
N HIS A 189 -10.55 5.70 -12.51
CA HIS A 189 -11.47 4.58 -12.33
C HIS A 189 -12.56 4.87 -11.29
N GLY A 190 -12.20 5.50 -10.17
CA GLY A 190 -13.17 5.88 -9.13
C GLY A 190 -14.21 6.88 -9.65
N TYR A 191 -13.76 7.90 -10.40
CA TYR A 191 -14.65 8.87 -11.04
C TYR A 191 -15.57 8.19 -12.05
N TYR A 192 -15.04 7.33 -12.93
CA TYR A 192 -15.84 6.59 -13.89
C TYR A 192 -16.96 5.79 -13.21
N ILE A 193 -16.62 5.02 -12.18
CA ILE A 193 -17.60 4.23 -11.41
C ILE A 193 -18.66 5.13 -10.78
N LEU A 194 -18.28 6.23 -10.13
CA LEU A 194 -19.24 7.15 -9.52
C LEU A 194 -20.14 7.80 -10.57
N SER A 195 -19.58 8.24 -11.70
CA SER A 195 -20.34 8.85 -12.79
C SER A 195 -21.33 7.88 -13.45
N THR A 196 -21.01 6.58 -13.51
CA THR A 196 -21.95 5.58 -14.04
C THR A 196 -22.96 5.10 -12.99
N SER A 197 -22.61 5.16 -11.70
CA SER A 197 -23.52 4.76 -10.60
C SER A 197 -24.58 5.82 -10.30
N PHE A 198 -24.29 7.10 -10.52
CA PHE A 198 -25.22 8.21 -10.28
C PHE A 198 -26.20 8.47 -11.42
N VAL A 199 -25.96 7.87 -12.60
CA VAL A 199 -26.86 7.95 -13.75
C VAL A 199 -27.92 6.83 -13.72
N ASP A 200 -27.75 5.84 -12.84
CA ASP A 200 -28.61 4.65 -12.70
C ASP A 200 -29.53 4.68 -11.44
N GLY A 201 -29.77 5.85 -10.82
CA GLY A 201 -30.58 5.97 -9.60
C GLY A 201 -31.39 7.25 -9.50
#